data_AF-A0A2T2NVA3-F1
#
_entry.id   AF-A0A2T2NVA3-F1
#
_cell.length_a   1.000
_cell.length_b   1.000
_cell.length_c   1.000
_cell.angle_alpha   90.00
_cell.angle_beta   90.00
_cell.angle_gamma   90.00
#
_symmetry.space_group_name_H-M   'P 1'
#
loop_
_entity.id
_entity.type
_entity.pdbx_description
1 polymer ?
#
loop_
_entity_poly.entity_id
_entity_poly.type
_entity_poly.pdbx_seq_one_letter_code
_entity_poly.pdbx_strand_id
1 'polypeptide(L)'
;MQPPSPLVEPTRMQELELMVHWMNFTCKTLSHGPPDYEIWHKTIPEDAVHHEFVMDGIFALTSLHIAFDNASKRLYYTKLAMQYQNSGIKKYQRALEEPNEGNFHALFAFSLITTILALAFPNACPGLPLFSHKESIVSLVELLQGVAAVHRACGPTFHKGRFNAFWQPLSYSNRCSDDASAALSRVRQHVDEMAKSESLTPERHKAYLQGLESLEKEFGSMHGSRHLGPILSWPANIDNELLQLFKNKDQMAEVIFMHYGVLLLHARDRWWARDIGVCLIEGLTISVCTLDPQWTCLTQWAERAAETAIEHGRLSWPVDDVSSFYGSSREPSV
;
A
#
# COMPACT_ATOMS: atom_id res chain seq x y z
N MET A 1 25.55 30.48 -6.53
CA MET A 1 24.48 29.53 -6.14
C MET A 1 24.24 29.72 -4.65
N GLN A 2 23.05 30.13 -4.26
CA GLN A 2 22.68 30.28 -2.86
C GLN A 2 22.52 28.86 -2.27
N PRO A 3 23.10 28.55 -1.10
CA PRO A 3 22.92 27.24 -0.48
C PRO A 3 21.42 26.99 -0.26
N PRO A 4 20.93 25.75 -0.40
CA PRO A 4 19.55 25.45 -0.10
C PRO A 4 19.27 25.87 1.35
N SER A 5 18.18 26.65 1.54
CA SER A 5 17.76 27.09 2.86
C SER A 5 17.64 25.85 3.76
N PRO A 6 18.26 25.82 4.96
CA PRO A 6 18.13 24.69 5.85
C PRO A 6 16.65 24.44 6.11
N LEU A 7 16.24 23.19 5.96
CA LEU A 7 14.91 22.76 6.34
C LEU A 7 14.72 23.11 7.82
N VAL A 8 13.73 23.95 8.13
CA VAL A 8 13.45 24.37 9.51
C VAL A 8 13.05 23.13 10.29
N GLU A 9 13.81 22.82 11.34
CA GLU A 9 13.50 21.71 12.24
C GLU A 9 12.10 21.91 12.84
N PRO A 10 11.26 20.86 12.88
CA PRO A 10 9.92 20.96 13.44
C PRO A 10 9.95 21.38 14.91
N THR A 11 9.03 22.25 15.31
CA THR A 11 8.90 22.66 16.71
C THR A 11 8.12 21.63 17.52
N ARG A 12 8.36 21.56 18.83
CA ARG A 12 7.59 20.71 19.76
C ARG A 12 6.07 20.95 19.69
N MET A 13 5.65 22.18 19.41
CA MET A 13 4.23 22.51 19.26
C MET A 13 3.63 21.87 18.00
N GLN A 14 4.40 21.81 16.91
CA GLN A 14 3.97 21.14 15.67
C GLN A 14 3.91 19.62 15.87
N GLU A 15 4.89 19.02 16.56
CA GLU A 15 4.86 17.60 16.90
C GLU A 15 3.65 17.23 17.77
N LEU A 16 3.32 18.08 18.75
CA LEU A 16 2.12 17.91 19.57
C LEU A 16 0.85 18.00 18.71
N GLU A 17 0.76 18.95 17.79
CA GLU A 17 -0.36 19.08 16.85
C GLU A 17 -0.50 17.82 15.98
N LEU A 18 0.62 17.30 15.45
CA LEU A 18 0.63 16.07 14.65
C LEU A 18 0.18 14.86 15.46
N MET A 19 0.64 14.70 16.71
CA MET A 19 0.20 13.62 17.57
C MET A 19 -1.30 13.73 17.91
N VAL A 20 -1.78 14.93 18.22
CA VAL A 20 -3.21 15.18 18.44
C VAL A 20 -4.03 14.83 17.20
N HIS A 21 -3.54 15.17 16.01
CA HIS A 21 -4.20 14.82 14.76
C HIS A 21 -4.17 13.31 14.48
N TRP A 22 -3.06 12.62 14.79
CA TRP A 22 -2.96 11.17 14.68
C TRP A 22 -4.05 10.47 15.50
N MET A 23 -4.14 10.82 16.78
CA MET A 23 -5.05 10.19 17.74
C MET A 23 -6.52 10.44 17.39
N ASN A 24 -6.84 11.62 16.85
CA ASN A 24 -8.22 12.00 16.56
C ASN A 24 -8.69 11.60 15.15
N PHE A 25 -7.79 11.57 14.16
CA PHE A 25 -8.15 11.43 12.75
C PHE A 25 -7.33 10.38 12.03
N THR A 26 -5.99 10.52 11.96
CA THR A 26 -5.17 9.67 11.07
C THR A 26 -5.34 8.18 11.38
N CYS A 27 -5.23 7.77 12.64
CA CYS A 27 -5.27 6.35 13.02
C CYS A 27 -6.57 5.64 12.58
N LYS A 28 -7.70 6.35 12.58
CA LYS A 28 -9.02 5.85 12.12
C LYS A 28 -9.02 5.55 10.62
N THR A 29 -8.25 6.30 9.84
CA THR A 29 -8.18 6.10 8.38
C THR A 29 -7.37 4.86 7.98
N LEU A 30 -6.54 4.36 8.91
CA LEU A 30 -5.63 3.23 8.68
C LEU A 30 -6.24 1.88 9.10
N SER A 31 -7.26 1.88 9.95
CA SER A 31 -7.89 0.66 10.43
C SER A 31 -8.93 0.10 9.44
N HIS A 32 -9.17 -1.21 9.55
CA HIS A 32 -10.16 -1.96 8.79
C HIS A 32 -11.38 -2.33 9.65
N GLY A 33 -11.27 -2.18 10.96
CA GLY A 33 -12.37 -2.33 11.90
C GLY A 33 -11.93 -2.16 13.35
N PRO A 34 -12.80 -2.49 14.31
CA PRO A 34 -12.46 -2.45 15.73
C PRO A 34 -11.21 -3.26 16.12
N PRO A 35 -10.94 -4.47 15.58
CA PRO A 35 -9.81 -5.28 16.02
C PRO A 35 -8.44 -4.62 15.81
N ASP A 36 -8.22 -4.00 14.65
CA ASP A 36 -6.93 -3.36 14.33
C ASP A 36 -6.89 -1.87 14.67
N TYR A 37 -8.05 -1.24 14.92
CA TYR A 37 -8.11 0.13 15.42
C TYR A 37 -7.32 0.33 16.72
N GLU A 38 -7.44 -0.57 17.68
CA GLU A 38 -6.67 -0.47 18.95
C GLU A 38 -5.16 -0.52 18.72
N ILE A 39 -4.69 -1.22 17.68
CA ILE A 39 -3.27 -1.24 17.34
C ILE A 39 -2.83 0.15 16.88
N TRP A 40 -3.56 0.75 15.93
CA TRP A 40 -3.25 2.07 15.39
C TRP A 40 -3.43 3.21 16.40
N HIS A 41 -4.48 3.14 17.20
CA HIS A 41 -4.86 4.18 18.14
C HIS A 41 -4.06 4.13 19.45
N LYS A 42 -3.66 2.94 19.92
CA LYS A 42 -3.02 2.78 21.23
C LYS A 42 -1.64 2.13 21.15
N THR A 43 -1.55 0.94 20.57
CA THR A 43 -0.31 0.13 20.64
C THR A 43 0.86 0.82 19.90
N ILE A 44 0.62 1.33 18.69
CA ILE A 44 1.65 1.99 17.88
C ILE A 44 2.12 3.31 18.54
N PRO A 45 1.22 4.20 19.03
CA PRO A 45 1.63 5.37 19.82
C PRO A 45 2.41 5.04 21.10
N GLU A 46 2.03 3.99 21.84
CA GLU A 46 2.77 3.53 23.03
C GLU A 46 4.20 3.11 22.64
N ASP A 47 4.37 2.38 21.53
CA ASP A 47 5.70 2.02 21.04
C ASP A 47 6.49 3.24 20.54
N ALA A 48 5.83 4.23 19.95
CA ALA A 48 6.47 5.46 19.49
C ALA A 48 7.14 6.26 20.61
N VAL A 49 6.60 6.22 21.83
CA VAL A 49 7.22 6.89 23.00
C VAL A 49 8.60 6.31 23.32
N HIS A 50 8.84 5.04 22.98
CA HIS A 50 10.11 4.35 23.26
C HIS A 50 11.01 4.22 22.03
N HIS A 51 10.48 4.47 20.82
CA HIS A 51 11.17 4.25 19.57
C HIS A 51 10.99 5.45 18.63
N GLU A 52 12.00 6.33 18.59
CA GLU A 52 11.97 7.57 17.79
C GLU A 52 11.63 7.35 16.32
N PHE A 53 12.07 6.23 15.73
CA PHE A 53 11.74 5.94 14.33
C PHE A 53 10.23 5.71 14.12
N VAL A 54 9.54 5.07 15.06
CA VAL A 54 8.08 4.91 15.01
C VAL A 54 7.39 6.27 15.17
N MET A 55 7.89 7.11 16.09
CA MET A 55 7.39 8.49 16.26
C MET A 55 7.52 9.30 14.97
N ASP A 56 8.69 9.26 14.33
CA ASP A 56 8.92 9.89 13.02
C ASP A 56 7.94 9.33 11.97
N GLY A 57 7.67 8.02 11.97
CA GLY A 57 6.67 7.41 11.10
C GLY A 57 5.26 7.98 11.30
N ILE A 58 4.80 8.08 12.56
CA ILE A 58 3.50 8.66 12.92
C ILE A 58 3.40 10.10 12.40
N PHE A 59 4.44 10.91 12.62
CA PHE A 59 4.46 12.30 12.17
C PHE A 59 4.52 12.43 10.65
N ALA A 60 5.25 11.56 9.97
CA ALA A 60 5.29 11.53 8.52
C ALA A 60 3.90 11.24 7.93
N LEU A 61 3.24 10.20 8.42
CA LEU A 61 1.95 9.77 7.88
C LEU A 61 0.82 10.75 8.22
N THR A 62 0.85 11.32 9.43
CA THR A 62 -0.07 12.39 9.83
C THR A 62 0.12 13.63 8.99
N SER A 63 1.37 14.03 8.71
CA SER A 63 1.65 15.16 7.84
C SER A 63 1.06 14.94 6.43
N LEU A 64 1.22 13.74 5.85
CA LEU A 64 0.59 13.44 4.55
C LEU A 64 -0.94 13.46 4.61
N HIS A 65 -1.54 12.96 5.68
CA HIS A 65 -2.99 13.01 5.85
C HIS A 65 -3.49 14.47 5.87
N ILE A 66 -2.82 15.35 6.62
CA ILE A 66 -3.15 16.79 6.61
C ILE A 66 -2.91 17.41 5.23
N ALA A 67 -1.86 17.00 4.51
CA ALA A 67 -1.58 17.48 3.16
C ALA A 67 -2.69 17.10 2.16
N PHE A 68 -3.27 15.92 2.34
CA PHE A 68 -4.40 15.43 1.56
C PHE A 68 -5.64 16.30 1.80
N ASP A 69 -6.00 16.52 3.08
CA ASP A 69 -7.17 17.30 3.49
C ASP A 69 -7.03 18.81 3.22
N ASN A 70 -5.81 19.35 3.26
CA ASN A 70 -5.56 20.78 3.15
C ASN A 70 -4.75 21.14 1.90
N ALA A 71 -5.46 21.40 0.79
CA ALA A 71 -4.85 21.79 -0.48
C ALA A 71 -3.92 23.02 -0.37
N SER A 72 -4.24 24.00 0.47
CA SER A 72 -3.44 25.24 0.61
C SER A 72 -2.07 25.01 1.25
N LYS A 73 -1.98 24.03 2.17
CA LYS A 73 -0.74 23.68 2.89
C LYS A 73 -0.12 22.37 2.41
N ARG A 74 -0.66 21.77 1.35
CA ARG A 74 -0.25 20.46 0.83
C ARG A 74 1.26 20.34 0.65
N LEU A 75 1.87 21.24 -0.12
CA LEU A 75 3.32 21.23 -0.37
C LEU A 75 4.15 21.31 0.92
N TYR A 76 3.69 22.10 1.90
CA TYR A 76 4.39 22.24 3.19
C TYR A 76 4.37 20.92 3.97
N TYR A 77 3.20 20.33 4.16
CA TYR A 77 3.07 19.08 4.91
C TYR A 77 3.63 17.87 4.16
N THR A 78 3.61 17.85 2.82
CA THR A 78 4.33 16.83 2.04
C THR A 78 5.84 16.90 2.29
N LYS A 79 6.44 18.09 2.32
CA LYS A 79 7.87 18.24 2.67
C LYS A 79 8.16 17.82 4.11
N LEU A 80 7.28 18.18 5.04
CA LEU A 80 7.39 17.77 6.44
C LEU A 80 7.32 16.25 6.59
N ALA A 81 6.41 15.61 5.84
CA ALA A 81 6.32 14.15 5.81
C ALA A 81 7.60 13.49 5.30
N MET A 82 8.20 14.02 4.22
CA MET A 82 9.47 13.51 3.69
C MET A 82 10.62 13.68 4.69
N GLN A 83 10.66 14.79 5.45
CA GLN A 83 11.67 14.99 6.49
C GLN A 83 11.59 13.92 7.57
N TYR A 84 10.40 13.72 8.13
CA TYR A 84 10.18 12.70 9.15
C TYR A 84 10.41 11.29 8.62
N GLN A 85 9.95 10.95 7.41
CA GLN A 85 10.24 9.65 6.80
C GLN A 85 11.74 9.40 6.67
N ASN A 86 12.50 10.37 6.16
CA ASN A 86 13.96 10.24 6.00
C ASN A 86 14.68 10.11 7.35
N SER A 87 14.24 10.84 8.37
CA SER A 87 14.74 10.73 9.74
C SER A 87 14.44 9.34 10.32
N GLY A 88 13.19 8.89 10.19
CA GLY A 88 12.73 7.59 10.67
C GLY A 88 13.46 6.43 10.02
N ILE A 89 13.66 6.45 8.69
CA ILE A 89 14.40 5.40 7.96
C ILE A 89 15.83 5.27 8.48
N LYS A 90 16.54 6.38 8.71
CA LYS A 90 17.91 6.34 9.24
C LYS A 90 17.97 5.71 10.63
N LYS A 91 17.02 6.05 11.51
CA LYS A 91 16.93 5.50 12.87
C LYS A 91 16.49 4.02 12.85
N TYR A 92 15.57 3.68 11.95
CA TYR A 92 15.10 2.31 11.72
C TYR A 92 16.23 1.38 11.24
N GLN A 93 17.07 1.83 10.30
CA GLN A 93 18.23 1.07 9.83
C GLN A 93 19.19 0.70 10.96
N ARG A 94 19.45 1.63 11.90
CA ARG A 94 20.27 1.34 13.09
C ARG A 94 19.58 0.33 14.00
N ALA A 95 18.27 0.44 14.19
CA ALA A 95 17.51 -0.50 15.02
C ALA A 95 17.48 -1.92 14.41
N LEU A 96 17.59 -2.05 13.08
CA LEU A 96 17.69 -3.33 12.39
C LEU A 96 19.04 -4.04 12.56
N GLU A 97 20.11 -3.33 12.96
CA GLU A 97 21.43 -3.93 13.19
C GLU A 97 21.46 -4.78 14.47
N GLU A 98 20.60 -4.47 15.45
CA GLU A 98 20.49 -5.17 16.74
C GLU A 98 19.04 -5.61 17.05
N PRO A 99 18.45 -6.51 16.24
CA PRO A 99 17.08 -6.96 16.45
C PRO A 99 16.96 -7.80 17.72
N ASN A 100 15.98 -7.46 18.57
CA ASN A 100 15.69 -8.17 19.81
C ASN A 100 14.18 -8.14 20.15
N GLU A 101 13.76 -8.96 21.11
CA GLU A 101 12.34 -9.09 21.49
C GLU A 101 11.68 -7.75 21.90
N GLY A 102 12.48 -6.78 22.38
CA GLY A 102 12.00 -5.46 22.77
C GLY A 102 11.77 -4.49 21.61
N ASN A 103 12.34 -4.72 20.42
CA ASN A 103 12.22 -3.80 19.28
C ASN A 103 11.43 -4.36 18.08
N PHE A 104 11.14 -5.66 18.01
CA PHE A 104 10.45 -6.26 16.85
C PHE A 104 9.07 -5.67 16.56
N HIS A 105 8.25 -5.40 17.58
CA HIS A 105 6.95 -4.77 17.40
C HIS A 105 7.07 -3.36 16.80
N ALA A 106 8.02 -2.57 17.29
CA ALA A 106 8.30 -1.24 16.77
C ALA A 106 8.84 -1.29 15.33
N LEU A 107 9.77 -2.21 15.04
CA LEU A 107 10.29 -2.43 13.69
C LEU A 107 9.17 -2.78 12.71
N PHE A 108 8.25 -3.66 13.11
CA PHE A 108 7.09 -4.02 12.30
C PHE A 108 6.13 -2.84 12.12
N ALA A 109 5.79 -2.11 13.19
CA ALA A 109 4.92 -0.93 13.12
C ALA A 109 5.46 0.12 12.14
N PHE A 110 6.76 0.44 12.22
CA PHE A 110 7.38 1.37 11.29
C PHE A 110 7.38 0.86 9.85
N SER A 111 7.55 -0.44 9.64
CA SER A 111 7.51 -1.04 8.30
C SER A 111 6.11 -0.94 7.66
N LEU A 112 5.04 -1.09 8.44
CA LEU A 112 3.66 -0.85 8.00
C LEU A 112 3.44 0.62 7.65
N ILE A 113 3.86 1.53 8.54
CA ILE A 113 3.76 2.97 8.30
C ILE A 113 4.51 3.36 7.02
N THR A 114 5.72 2.85 6.82
CA THR A 114 6.54 3.14 5.63
C THR A 114 5.86 2.61 4.36
N THR A 115 5.18 1.46 4.44
CA THR A 115 4.42 0.89 3.31
C THR A 115 3.28 1.81 2.92
N ILE A 116 2.51 2.30 3.89
CA ILE A 116 1.40 3.23 3.65
C ILE A 116 1.95 4.55 3.10
N LEU A 117 3.07 5.05 3.63
CA LEU A 117 3.75 6.23 3.11
C LEU A 117 4.14 6.06 1.64
N ALA A 118 4.72 4.92 1.26
CA ALA A 118 5.11 4.63 -0.12
C ALA A 118 3.93 4.67 -1.09
N LEU A 119 2.74 4.26 -0.63
CA LEU A 119 1.49 4.38 -1.39
C LEU A 119 0.94 5.83 -1.38
N ALA A 120 1.07 6.55 -0.27
CA ALA A 120 0.51 7.88 -0.10
C ALA A 120 1.27 8.98 -0.85
N PHE A 121 2.61 8.89 -0.91
CA PHE A 121 3.45 9.95 -1.49
C PHE A 121 3.13 10.28 -2.96
N PRO A 122 2.93 9.29 -3.86
CA PRO A 122 2.53 9.57 -5.24
C PRO A 122 1.22 10.36 -5.33
N ASN A 123 0.26 10.11 -4.42
CA ASN A 123 -1.03 10.81 -4.36
C ASN A 123 -0.90 12.24 -3.81
N ALA A 124 0.10 12.51 -2.97
CA ALA A 124 0.23 13.79 -2.26
C ALA A 124 0.65 14.96 -3.16
N CYS A 125 1.31 14.70 -4.30
CA CYS A 125 1.71 15.73 -5.26
C CYS A 125 1.68 15.20 -6.71
N PRO A 126 0.51 15.19 -7.38
CA PRO A 126 0.35 14.63 -8.74
C PRO A 126 1.15 15.32 -9.86
N GLY A 127 1.91 16.39 -9.56
CA GLY A 127 2.66 17.18 -10.54
C GLY A 127 4.15 17.30 -10.26
N LEU A 128 4.67 16.67 -9.21
CA LEU A 128 6.11 16.55 -9.03
C LEU A 128 6.59 15.30 -9.79
N PRO A 129 7.46 15.43 -10.81
CA PRO A 129 8.04 14.28 -11.54
C PRO A 129 9.08 13.53 -10.67
N LEU A 130 8.83 13.43 -9.37
CA LEU A 130 9.76 12.84 -8.42
C LEU A 130 9.70 11.31 -8.42
N PHE A 131 8.59 10.70 -8.87
CA PHE A 131 8.45 9.24 -8.93
C PHE A 131 7.58 8.83 -10.10
N SER A 132 8.09 7.96 -10.98
CA SER A 132 7.22 7.18 -11.87
C SER A 132 6.38 6.23 -11.02
N HIS A 133 5.08 6.08 -11.28
CA HIS A 133 4.23 5.11 -10.55
C HIS A 133 4.82 3.69 -10.61
N LYS A 134 5.53 3.36 -11.69
CA LYS A 134 6.30 2.11 -11.81
C LYS A 134 7.42 2.01 -10.77
N GLU A 135 8.19 3.08 -10.58
CA GLU A 135 9.25 3.12 -9.56
C GLU A 135 8.65 3.05 -8.14
N SER A 136 7.52 3.72 -7.90
CA SER A 136 6.80 3.63 -6.63
C SER A 136 6.35 2.19 -6.33
N ILE A 137 5.86 1.46 -7.33
CA ILE A 137 5.50 0.04 -7.17
C ILE A 137 6.72 -0.84 -6.95
N VAL A 138 7.84 -0.58 -7.63
CA VAL A 138 9.09 -1.30 -7.36
C VAL A 138 9.54 -1.09 -5.91
N SER A 139 9.57 0.16 -5.44
CA SER A 139 9.92 0.48 -4.06
C SER A 139 8.94 -0.14 -3.05
N LEU A 140 7.65 -0.17 -3.38
CA LEU A 140 6.62 -0.83 -2.58
C LEU A 140 6.89 -2.33 -2.45
N VAL A 141 7.19 -3.02 -3.55
CA VAL A 141 7.50 -4.45 -3.54
C VAL A 141 8.74 -4.73 -2.70
N GLU A 142 9.83 -4.00 -2.92
CA GLU A 142 11.08 -4.18 -2.17
C GLU A 142 10.87 -3.96 -0.66
N LEU A 143 10.09 -2.93 -0.30
CA LEU A 143 9.74 -2.65 1.08
C LEU A 143 8.91 -3.78 1.70
N LEU A 144 7.88 -4.27 0.99
CA LEU A 144 7.02 -5.35 1.46
C LEU A 144 7.75 -6.69 1.57
N GLN A 145 8.68 -6.98 0.66
CA GLN A 145 9.58 -8.13 0.79
C GLN A 145 10.50 -8.00 2.02
N GLY A 146 10.97 -6.78 2.32
CA GLY A 146 11.70 -6.47 3.55
C GLY A 146 10.86 -6.69 4.81
N VAL A 147 9.60 -6.20 4.81
CA VAL A 147 8.64 -6.44 5.91
C VAL A 147 8.42 -7.94 6.11
N ALA A 148 8.23 -8.69 5.02
CA ALA A 148 8.06 -10.14 5.09
C ALA A 148 9.30 -10.85 5.63
N ALA A 149 10.51 -10.36 5.34
CA ALA A 149 11.74 -10.89 5.91
C ALA A 149 11.84 -10.64 7.43
N VAL A 150 11.51 -9.43 7.89
CA VAL A 150 11.44 -9.10 9.33
C VAL A 150 10.41 -9.98 10.01
N HIS A 151 9.23 -10.13 9.41
CA HIS A 151 8.17 -10.99 9.92
C HIS A 151 8.61 -12.45 10.07
N ARG A 152 9.28 -13.02 9.04
CA ARG A 152 9.83 -14.39 9.10
C ARG A 152 10.88 -14.55 10.20
N ALA A 153 11.69 -13.52 10.46
CA ALA A 153 12.70 -13.54 11.52
C ALA A 153 12.11 -13.49 12.94
N CYS A 154 10.92 -12.87 13.12
CA CYS A 154 10.26 -12.71 14.43
C CYS A 154 9.64 -14.01 14.99
N GLY A 155 9.52 -15.07 14.18
CA GLY A 155 8.99 -16.37 14.59
C GLY A 155 7.50 -16.39 14.95
N PRO A 156 6.94 -17.58 15.29
CA PRO A 156 5.49 -17.78 15.45
C PRO A 156 4.89 -17.12 16.71
N THR A 157 5.71 -16.75 17.69
CA THR A 157 5.29 -16.08 18.93
C THR A 157 4.81 -14.65 18.67
N PHE A 158 5.28 -14.02 17.59
CA PHE A 158 4.89 -12.67 17.18
C PHE A 158 3.37 -12.54 16.94
N HIS A 159 2.77 -13.55 16.33
CA HIS A 159 1.33 -13.60 16.06
C HIS A 159 0.45 -13.68 17.32
N LYS A 160 1.04 -14.02 18.47
CA LYS A 160 0.34 -14.08 19.76
C LYS A 160 0.50 -12.79 20.58
N GLY A 161 1.28 -11.82 20.07
CA GLY A 161 1.58 -10.56 20.74
C GLY A 161 0.50 -9.49 20.60
N ARG A 162 0.87 -8.24 20.91
CA ARG A 162 -0.03 -7.06 20.88
C ARG A 162 -0.58 -6.75 19.50
N PHE A 163 0.06 -7.25 18.44
CA PHE A 163 -0.34 -7.01 17.05
C PHE A 163 -1.27 -8.10 16.50
N ASN A 164 -1.67 -9.12 17.29
CA ASN A 164 -2.41 -10.30 16.82
C ASN A 164 -3.64 -10.00 15.95
N ALA A 165 -4.28 -8.83 16.13
CA ALA A 165 -5.46 -8.45 15.36
C ALA A 165 -5.19 -8.36 13.85
N PHE A 166 -3.95 -8.09 13.43
CA PHE A 166 -3.56 -8.12 12.03
C PHE A 166 -3.53 -9.53 11.42
N TRP A 167 -3.52 -10.59 12.24
CA TRP A 167 -3.50 -12.00 11.80
C TRP A 167 -4.76 -12.77 12.18
N GLN A 168 -5.81 -12.08 12.66
CA GLN A 168 -7.07 -12.76 12.93
C GLN A 168 -7.58 -13.39 11.63
N PRO A 169 -7.94 -14.69 11.63
CA PRO A 169 -8.38 -15.38 10.44
C PRO A 169 -9.61 -14.67 9.87
N LEU A 170 -9.47 -14.12 8.67
CA LEU A 170 -10.62 -13.62 7.95
C LEU A 170 -11.33 -14.82 7.33
N SER A 171 -12.65 -14.76 7.30
CA SER A 171 -13.44 -15.72 6.53
C SER A 171 -13.22 -15.43 5.05
N TYR A 172 -12.14 -15.96 4.50
CA TYR A 172 -11.81 -15.82 3.09
C TYR A 172 -12.74 -16.70 2.26
N SER A 173 -13.35 -16.14 1.23
CA SER A 173 -13.77 -16.94 0.09
C SER A 173 -12.51 -17.39 -0.64
N ASN A 174 -12.35 -18.67 -0.93
CA ASN A 174 -11.30 -19.11 -1.85
C ASN A 174 -11.70 -18.91 -3.33
N ARG A 175 -12.89 -18.34 -3.58
CA ARG A 175 -13.38 -18.08 -4.94
C ARG A 175 -13.26 -16.61 -5.27
N CYS A 176 -12.41 -16.34 -6.26
CA CYS A 176 -12.33 -15.09 -6.99
C CYS A 176 -13.61 -14.89 -7.84
N SER A 177 -13.89 -13.66 -8.28
CA SER A 177 -15.01 -13.40 -9.20
C SER A 177 -14.79 -14.09 -10.55
N ASP A 178 -15.89 -14.43 -11.24
CA ASP A 178 -15.83 -15.08 -12.55
C ASP A 178 -15.01 -14.25 -13.56
N ASP A 179 -15.14 -12.92 -13.52
CA ASP A 179 -14.41 -12.00 -14.40
C ASP A 179 -12.89 -12.05 -14.16
N ALA A 180 -12.46 -12.02 -12.90
CA ALA A 180 -11.04 -12.03 -12.55
C ALA A 180 -10.42 -13.41 -12.80
N SER A 181 -11.13 -14.50 -12.50
CA SER A 181 -10.68 -15.86 -12.84
C SER A 181 -10.56 -16.04 -14.36
N ALA A 182 -11.53 -15.55 -15.14
CA ALA A 182 -11.48 -15.61 -16.59
C ALA A 182 -10.33 -14.77 -17.18
N ALA A 183 -10.06 -13.58 -16.61
CA ALA A 183 -8.92 -12.75 -17.01
C ALA A 183 -7.57 -13.43 -16.73
N LEU A 184 -7.36 -13.90 -15.50
CA LEU A 184 -6.12 -14.58 -15.12
C LEU A 184 -5.92 -15.90 -15.88
N SER A 185 -7.00 -16.60 -16.23
CA SER A 185 -6.94 -17.80 -17.07
C SER A 185 -6.44 -17.51 -18.48
N ARG A 186 -6.86 -16.39 -19.10
CA ARG A 186 -6.34 -15.95 -20.41
C ARG A 186 -4.85 -15.64 -20.35
N VAL A 187 -4.42 -14.94 -19.29
CA VAL A 187 -3.00 -14.63 -19.08
C VAL A 187 -2.17 -15.91 -18.90
N ARG A 188 -2.66 -16.87 -18.11
CA ARG A 188 -2.01 -18.17 -17.90
C ARG A 188 -1.89 -18.96 -19.21
N GLN A 189 -2.96 -19.00 -20.00
CA GLN A 189 -2.94 -19.67 -21.31
C GLN A 189 -1.87 -19.08 -22.22
N HIS A 190 -1.76 -17.75 -22.27
CA HIS A 190 -0.75 -17.08 -23.08
C HIS A 190 0.68 -17.41 -22.63
N VAL A 191 0.94 -17.43 -21.32
CA VAL A 191 2.24 -17.83 -20.75
C VAL A 191 2.61 -19.27 -21.16
N ASP A 192 1.64 -20.20 -21.15
CA ASP A 192 1.87 -21.59 -21.56
C ASP A 192 2.09 -21.73 -23.08
N GLU A 193 1.46 -20.88 -23.90
CA GLU A 193 1.71 -20.82 -25.34
C GLU A 193 3.12 -20.30 -25.63
N MET A 194 3.57 -19.25 -24.93
CA MET A 194 4.95 -18.72 -25.03
C MET A 194 6.02 -19.74 -24.62
N ALA A 195 5.70 -20.64 -23.68
CA ALA A 195 6.60 -21.72 -23.28
C ALA A 195 6.73 -22.80 -24.36
N LYS A 196 5.66 -23.07 -25.12
CA LYS A 196 5.66 -24.06 -26.22
C LYS A 196 6.43 -23.58 -27.45
N SER A 197 6.51 -22.27 -27.67
CA SER A 197 7.24 -21.67 -28.80
C SER A 197 8.76 -21.55 -28.58
N GLU A 198 9.32 -22.21 -27.54
CA GLU A 198 10.75 -22.15 -27.11
C GLU A 198 11.28 -20.73 -26.82
N SER A 199 10.40 -19.73 -26.75
CA SER A 199 10.76 -18.33 -26.49
C SER A 199 11.00 -18.01 -25.00
N LEU A 200 10.73 -18.97 -24.10
CA LEU A 200 10.71 -18.74 -22.66
C LEU A 200 11.57 -19.73 -21.90
N THR A 201 12.42 -19.23 -20.99
CA THR A 201 13.19 -20.09 -20.10
C THR A 201 12.29 -20.71 -19.02
N PRO A 202 12.61 -21.91 -18.50
CA PRO A 202 11.84 -22.55 -17.44
C PRO A 202 11.70 -21.67 -16.18
N GLU A 203 12.73 -20.89 -15.85
CA GLU A 203 12.75 -20.00 -14.68
C GLU A 203 11.75 -18.85 -14.84
N ARG A 204 11.70 -18.22 -16.02
CA ARG A 204 10.74 -17.14 -16.31
C ARG A 204 9.31 -17.68 -16.34
N HIS A 205 9.10 -18.83 -16.98
CA HIS A 205 7.80 -19.51 -17.01
C HIS A 205 7.28 -19.77 -15.59
N LYS A 206 8.13 -20.34 -14.73
CA LYS A 206 7.81 -20.58 -13.32
C LYS A 206 7.48 -19.28 -12.58
N ALA A 207 8.27 -18.23 -12.74
CA ALA A 207 8.06 -16.95 -12.07
C ALA A 207 6.69 -16.32 -12.44
N TYR A 208 6.31 -16.37 -13.72
CA TYR A 208 5.00 -15.90 -14.17
C TYR A 208 3.85 -16.70 -13.56
N LEU A 209 3.91 -18.03 -13.64
CA LEU A 209 2.85 -18.90 -13.13
C LEU A 209 2.66 -18.75 -11.62
N GLN A 210 3.75 -18.69 -10.85
CA GLN A 210 3.69 -18.49 -9.40
C GLN A 210 3.11 -17.12 -9.04
N GLY A 211 3.48 -16.07 -9.78
CA GLY A 211 2.89 -14.74 -9.63
C GLY A 211 1.39 -14.74 -9.87
N LEU A 212 0.93 -15.40 -10.94
CA LEU A 212 -0.49 -15.51 -11.31
C LEU A 212 -1.29 -16.33 -10.29
N GLU A 213 -0.76 -17.48 -9.84
CA GLU A 213 -1.41 -18.32 -8.82
C GLU A 213 -1.58 -17.58 -7.50
N SER A 214 -0.53 -16.88 -7.07
CA SER A 214 -0.61 -16.06 -5.87
C SER A 214 -1.62 -14.93 -6.07
N LEU A 215 -1.67 -14.30 -7.25
CA LEU A 215 -2.58 -13.18 -7.50
C LEU A 215 -4.05 -13.63 -7.48
N GLU A 216 -4.35 -14.76 -8.11
CA GLU A 216 -5.69 -15.38 -8.13
C GLU A 216 -6.18 -15.69 -6.72
N LYS A 217 -5.29 -16.23 -5.87
CA LYS A 217 -5.58 -16.46 -4.46
C LYS A 217 -5.93 -15.16 -3.74
N GLU A 218 -5.17 -14.08 -3.95
CA GLU A 218 -5.45 -12.81 -3.27
C GLU A 218 -6.76 -12.17 -3.74
N PHE A 219 -7.13 -12.29 -5.01
CA PHE A 219 -8.46 -11.88 -5.45
C PHE A 219 -9.58 -12.69 -4.79
N GLY A 220 -9.38 -13.99 -4.56
CA GLY A 220 -10.29 -14.80 -3.74
C GLY A 220 -10.41 -14.24 -2.32
N SER A 221 -9.27 -14.02 -1.66
CA SER A 221 -9.20 -13.48 -0.29
C SER A 221 -9.87 -12.10 -0.14
N MET A 222 -9.89 -11.28 -1.20
CA MET A 222 -10.58 -9.99 -1.21
C MET A 222 -12.11 -10.13 -1.30
N HIS A 223 -12.63 -11.24 -1.80
CA HIS A 223 -14.06 -11.44 -1.96
C HIS A 223 -14.74 -11.63 -0.59
N GLY A 224 -15.45 -10.58 -0.15
CA GLY A 224 -16.13 -10.54 1.16
C GLY A 224 -15.31 -9.91 2.29
N SER A 225 -14.09 -9.42 2.02
CA SER A 225 -13.20 -8.79 2.99
C SER A 225 -12.93 -7.33 2.63
N ARG A 226 -12.87 -6.45 3.64
CA ARG A 226 -12.37 -5.07 3.50
C ARG A 226 -10.92 -4.92 3.95
N HIS A 227 -10.27 -6.01 4.32
CA HIS A 227 -8.90 -5.98 4.80
C HIS A 227 -7.93 -5.82 3.63
N LEU A 228 -6.92 -4.97 3.82
CA LEU A 228 -5.91 -4.69 2.80
C LEU A 228 -4.75 -5.69 2.82
N GLY A 229 -4.79 -6.66 3.74
CA GLY A 229 -3.82 -7.74 3.87
C GLY A 229 -3.51 -8.46 2.54
N PRO A 230 -4.52 -8.93 1.79
CA PRO A 230 -4.32 -9.57 0.48
C PRO A 230 -3.63 -8.66 -0.56
N ILE A 231 -3.91 -7.36 -0.53
CA ILE A 231 -3.30 -6.38 -1.45
C ILE A 231 -1.80 -6.22 -1.17
N LEU A 232 -1.41 -6.29 0.11
CA LEU A 232 -0.03 -6.17 0.55
C LEU A 232 0.71 -7.52 0.53
N SER A 233 0.00 -8.64 0.65
CA SER A 233 0.61 -9.97 0.68
C SER A 233 1.12 -10.41 -0.69
N TRP A 234 0.43 -10.07 -1.79
CA TRP A 234 0.91 -10.43 -3.13
C TRP A 234 2.36 -9.93 -3.38
N PRO A 235 2.65 -8.61 -3.35
CA PRO A 235 4.00 -8.11 -3.60
C PRO A 235 5.02 -8.58 -2.54
N ALA A 236 4.57 -8.91 -1.32
CA ALA A 236 5.44 -9.46 -0.28
C ALA A 236 5.91 -10.91 -0.57
N ASN A 237 5.17 -11.65 -1.41
CA ASN A 237 5.37 -13.08 -1.66
C ASN A 237 5.77 -13.43 -3.10
N ILE A 238 5.74 -12.48 -4.04
CA ILE A 238 6.21 -12.75 -5.41
C ILE A 238 7.69 -13.12 -5.44
N ASP A 239 8.05 -13.97 -6.41
CA ASP A 239 9.44 -14.34 -6.65
C ASP A 239 10.26 -13.11 -7.10
N ASN A 240 11.52 -13.05 -6.66
CA ASN A 240 12.44 -11.99 -7.05
C ASN A 240 12.65 -11.92 -8.56
N GLU A 241 12.60 -13.06 -9.26
CA GLU A 241 12.69 -13.12 -10.72
C GLU A 241 11.56 -12.33 -11.38
N LEU A 242 10.31 -12.44 -10.89
CA LEU A 242 9.17 -11.68 -11.42
C LEU A 242 9.38 -10.17 -11.25
N LEU A 243 9.89 -9.75 -10.09
CA LEU A 243 10.23 -8.34 -9.85
C LEU A 243 11.36 -7.86 -10.78
N GLN A 244 12.40 -8.66 -11.01
CA GLN A 244 13.48 -8.30 -11.92
C GLN A 244 12.99 -8.19 -13.36
N LEU A 245 12.13 -9.10 -13.81
CA LEU A 245 11.48 -9.03 -15.13
C LEU A 245 10.68 -7.73 -15.26
N PHE A 246 9.90 -7.37 -14.25
CA PHE A 246 9.15 -6.12 -14.24
C PHE A 246 10.05 -4.87 -14.31
N LYS A 247 11.15 -4.84 -13.53
CA LYS A 247 12.16 -3.78 -13.58
C LYS A 247 12.78 -3.66 -14.99
N ASN A 248 13.01 -4.78 -15.65
CA ASN A 248 13.58 -4.87 -16.99
C ASN A 248 12.57 -4.60 -18.13
N LYS A 249 11.34 -4.16 -17.81
CA LYS A 249 10.27 -3.86 -18.77
C LYS A 249 9.86 -5.08 -19.62
N ASP A 250 9.91 -6.26 -19.01
CA ASP A 250 9.35 -7.45 -19.62
C ASP A 250 7.83 -7.31 -19.75
N GLN A 251 7.32 -7.44 -20.98
CA GLN A 251 5.91 -7.19 -21.31
C GLN A 251 4.96 -8.11 -20.53
N MET A 252 5.32 -9.39 -20.38
CA MET A 252 4.52 -10.36 -19.66
C MET A 252 4.47 -10.03 -18.15
N ALA A 253 5.60 -9.65 -17.56
CA ALA A 253 5.63 -9.18 -16.18
C ALA A 253 4.78 -7.90 -16.02
N GLU A 254 4.85 -6.94 -16.95
CA GLU A 254 4.02 -5.73 -16.91
C GLU A 254 2.52 -6.07 -16.96
N VAL A 255 2.09 -7.02 -17.79
CA VAL A 255 0.69 -7.50 -17.81
C VAL A 255 0.28 -8.10 -16.47
N ILE A 256 1.13 -8.89 -15.82
CA ILE A 256 0.84 -9.44 -14.48
C ILE A 256 0.69 -8.31 -13.46
N PHE A 257 1.58 -7.32 -13.48
CA PHE A 257 1.50 -6.14 -12.61
C PHE A 257 0.30 -5.24 -12.92
N MET A 258 -0.21 -5.20 -14.16
CA MET A 258 -1.48 -4.54 -14.48
C MET A 258 -2.65 -5.19 -13.74
N HIS A 259 -2.66 -6.52 -13.65
CA HIS A 259 -3.69 -7.24 -12.88
C HIS A 259 -3.54 -7.01 -11.37
N TYR A 260 -2.30 -6.85 -10.87
CA TYR A 260 -2.10 -6.35 -9.50
C TYR A 260 -2.65 -4.92 -9.31
N GLY A 261 -2.56 -4.07 -10.33
CA GLY A 261 -3.23 -2.77 -10.37
C GLY A 261 -4.74 -2.86 -10.12
N VAL A 262 -5.40 -3.91 -10.64
CA VAL A 262 -6.83 -4.15 -10.38
C VAL A 262 -7.07 -4.53 -8.92
N LEU A 263 -6.18 -5.34 -8.33
CA LEU A 263 -6.25 -5.67 -6.89
C LEU A 263 -6.13 -4.40 -6.03
N LEU A 264 -5.27 -3.45 -6.42
CA LEU A 264 -5.11 -2.16 -5.74
C LEU A 264 -6.38 -1.28 -5.80
N LEU A 265 -7.28 -1.47 -6.78
CA LEU A 265 -8.53 -0.71 -6.87
C LEU A 265 -9.45 -0.97 -5.67
N HIS A 266 -9.29 -2.09 -4.97
CA HIS A 266 -10.03 -2.36 -3.73
C HIS A 266 -9.65 -1.42 -2.57
N ALA A 267 -8.51 -0.72 -2.65
CA ALA A 267 -8.05 0.26 -1.66
C ALA A 267 -8.39 1.71 -2.04
N ARG A 268 -9.15 1.92 -3.14
CA ARG A 268 -9.39 3.25 -3.72
C ARG A 268 -10.19 4.20 -2.81
N ASP A 269 -10.98 3.66 -1.90
CA ASP A 269 -11.69 4.43 -0.86
C ASP A 269 -10.73 5.06 0.15
N ARG A 270 -9.50 4.54 0.26
CA ARG A 270 -8.47 5.06 1.16
C ARG A 270 -7.70 6.19 0.50
N TRP A 271 -7.58 7.32 1.21
CA TRP A 271 -6.88 8.51 0.73
C TRP A 271 -5.43 8.21 0.29
N TRP A 272 -4.76 7.30 0.98
CA TRP A 272 -3.36 6.94 0.74
C TRP A 272 -3.15 5.94 -0.41
N ALA A 273 -4.20 5.32 -0.96
CA ALA A 273 -4.09 4.39 -2.11
C ALA A 273 -4.99 4.77 -3.30
N ARG A 274 -5.73 5.88 -3.20
CA ARG A 274 -6.83 6.27 -4.09
C ARG A 274 -6.56 6.08 -5.59
N ASP A 275 -5.45 6.61 -6.09
CA ASP A 275 -5.18 6.64 -7.52
C ASP A 275 -4.08 5.66 -7.96
N ILE A 276 -3.50 4.90 -7.03
CA ILE A 276 -2.33 4.04 -7.32
C ILE A 276 -2.67 2.94 -8.33
N GLY A 277 -3.79 2.22 -8.13
CA GLY A 277 -4.19 1.15 -9.03
C GLY A 277 -4.49 1.65 -10.46
N VAL A 278 -5.22 2.76 -10.56
CA VAL A 278 -5.55 3.40 -11.85
C VAL A 278 -4.29 3.87 -12.56
N CYS A 279 -3.44 4.65 -11.88
CA CYS A 279 -2.20 5.17 -12.46
C CYS A 279 -1.23 4.06 -12.88
N LEU A 280 -1.18 2.95 -12.14
CA LEU A 280 -0.37 1.80 -12.50
C LEU A 280 -0.88 1.16 -13.80
N ILE A 281 -2.20 0.91 -13.90
CA ILE A 281 -2.81 0.32 -15.09
C ILE A 281 -2.61 1.23 -16.30
N GLU A 282 -2.91 2.52 -16.19
CA GLU A 282 -2.74 3.48 -17.29
C GLU A 282 -1.27 3.59 -17.73
N GLY A 283 -0.36 3.69 -16.76
CA GLY A 283 1.08 3.78 -17.03
C GLY A 283 1.64 2.56 -17.74
N LEU A 284 1.21 1.36 -17.34
CA LEU A 284 1.63 0.10 -17.97
C LEU A 284 0.92 -0.17 -19.30
N THR A 285 -0.32 0.27 -19.46
CA THR A 285 -1.06 0.18 -20.74
C THR A 285 -0.29 0.89 -21.85
N ILE A 286 0.24 2.09 -21.58
CA ILE A 286 1.07 2.83 -22.54
C ILE A 286 2.35 2.06 -22.88
N SER A 287 2.96 1.38 -21.91
CA SER A 287 4.18 0.58 -22.10
C SER A 287 3.93 -0.67 -22.94
N VAL A 288 2.83 -1.39 -22.69
CA VAL A 288 2.53 -2.70 -23.28
C VAL A 288 1.84 -2.58 -24.64
N CYS A 289 0.81 -1.74 -24.76
CA CYS A 289 -0.04 -1.66 -25.95
C CYS A 289 0.60 -0.90 -27.13
N THR A 290 1.72 -0.20 -26.91
CA THR A 290 2.48 0.42 -28.00
C THR A 290 3.29 -0.58 -28.83
N LEU A 291 3.39 -1.84 -28.39
CA LEU A 291 4.35 -2.81 -28.93
C LEU A 291 3.71 -3.94 -29.75
N ASP A 292 2.53 -4.44 -29.38
CA ASP A 292 1.85 -5.52 -30.12
C ASP A 292 0.34 -5.64 -29.78
N PRO A 293 -0.58 -5.66 -30.77
CA PRO A 293 -2.01 -5.91 -30.57
C PRO A 293 -2.36 -7.21 -29.82
N GLN A 294 -1.46 -8.21 -29.81
CA GLN A 294 -1.69 -9.46 -29.09
C GLN A 294 -1.86 -9.26 -27.58
N TRP A 295 -1.29 -8.18 -27.01
CA TRP A 295 -1.39 -7.88 -25.59
C TRP A 295 -2.74 -7.30 -25.19
N THR A 296 -3.48 -6.71 -26.14
CA THR A 296 -4.77 -6.04 -25.87
C THR A 296 -5.78 -6.99 -25.24
N CYS A 297 -5.83 -8.26 -25.65
CA CYS A 297 -6.77 -9.22 -25.07
C CYS A 297 -6.44 -9.56 -23.61
N LEU A 298 -5.18 -9.39 -23.19
CA LEU A 298 -4.70 -9.66 -21.85
C LEU A 298 -4.88 -8.43 -20.93
N THR A 299 -4.76 -7.22 -21.46
CA THR A 299 -4.86 -5.97 -20.67
C THR A 299 -6.28 -5.42 -20.55
N GLN A 300 -7.16 -5.72 -21.51
CA GLN A 300 -8.50 -5.13 -21.61
C GLN A 300 -9.34 -5.23 -20.33
N TRP A 301 -9.22 -6.33 -19.58
CA TRP A 301 -9.96 -6.45 -18.32
C TRP A 301 -9.48 -5.45 -17.27
N ALA A 302 -8.16 -5.28 -17.12
CA ALA A 302 -7.59 -4.32 -16.19
C ALA A 302 -7.91 -2.88 -16.58
N GLU A 303 -7.83 -2.56 -17.88
CA GLU A 303 -8.20 -1.25 -18.43
C GLU A 303 -9.66 -0.91 -18.12
N ARG A 304 -10.60 -1.82 -18.42
CA ARG A 304 -12.03 -1.61 -18.10
C ARG A 304 -12.28 -1.46 -16.60
N ALA A 305 -11.56 -2.21 -15.77
CA ALA A 305 -11.68 -2.07 -14.32
C ALA A 305 -11.22 -0.69 -13.84
N ALA A 306 -10.12 -0.16 -14.40
CA ALA A 306 -9.66 1.19 -14.11
C ALA A 306 -10.67 2.26 -14.59
N GLU A 307 -11.18 2.14 -15.82
CA GLU A 307 -12.21 3.04 -16.37
C GLU A 307 -13.45 3.08 -15.47
N THR A 308 -13.95 1.91 -15.11
CA THR A 308 -15.10 1.76 -14.20
C THR A 308 -14.82 2.42 -12.85
N ALA A 309 -13.61 2.26 -12.30
CA ALA A 309 -13.22 2.87 -11.03
C ALA A 309 -13.10 4.41 -11.11
N ILE A 310 -12.75 4.96 -12.28
CA ILE A 310 -12.75 6.40 -12.53
C ILE A 310 -14.19 6.93 -12.61
N GLU A 311 -15.06 6.26 -13.35
CA GLU A 311 -16.46 6.66 -13.52
C GLU A 311 -17.21 6.71 -12.19
N HIS A 312 -17.04 5.69 -11.34
CA HIS A 312 -17.63 5.66 -10.00
C HIS A 312 -16.99 6.68 -9.03
N GLY A 313 -15.82 7.25 -9.37
CA GLY A 313 -15.07 8.22 -8.56
C GLY A 313 -15.17 9.68 -9.01
N ARG A 314 -15.89 10.00 -10.10
CA ARG A 314 -16.15 11.37 -10.59
C ARG A 314 -17.42 12.02 -10.03
N LEU A 315 -18.11 11.38 -9.10
CA LEU A 315 -19.16 12.05 -8.32
C LEU A 315 -18.48 12.92 -7.25
N SER A 316 -18.41 14.23 -7.55
CA SER A 316 -18.06 15.30 -6.61
C SER A 316 -18.66 15.06 -5.23
N TRP A 317 -17.81 15.00 -4.20
CA TRP A 317 -18.19 14.85 -2.81
C TRP A 317 -19.24 15.90 -2.39
N PRO A 318 -20.38 15.49 -1.80
CA PRO A 318 -21.06 16.35 -0.85
C PRO A 318 -20.12 16.51 0.35
N VAL A 319 -19.74 17.76 0.61
CA VAL A 319 -19.34 18.16 1.96
C VAL A 319 -20.57 17.93 2.84
N ASP A 320 -20.34 17.43 4.05
CA ASP A 320 -21.33 17.11 5.10
C ASP A 320 -21.96 15.71 5.00
N ASP A 321 -21.48 14.77 5.82
CA ASP A 321 -22.22 14.36 7.02
C ASP A 321 -21.39 13.42 7.92
N VAL A 322 -20.63 13.99 8.87
CA VAL A 322 -19.95 13.23 9.94
C VAL A 322 -20.89 13.03 11.14
N SER A 323 -22.17 13.41 11.04
CA SER A 323 -23.10 13.36 12.18
C SER A 323 -23.80 12.01 12.37
N SER A 324 -23.73 11.07 11.41
CA SER A 324 -24.47 9.80 11.52
C SER A 324 -23.85 8.77 12.48
N PHE A 325 -22.73 9.06 13.14
CA PHE A 325 -22.11 8.18 14.15
C PHE A 325 -22.26 8.67 15.60
N TYR A 326 -22.85 9.85 15.83
CA TYR A 326 -23.14 10.30 17.19
C TYR A 326 -24.51 9.79 17.63
N GLY A 327 -24.49 8.70 18.42
CA GLY A 327 -25.66 8.17 19.08
C GLY A 327 -26.38 9.23 19.92
N SER A 328 -27.69 9.31 19.70
CA SER A 328 -28.69 10.00 20.52
C SER A 328 -28.39 9.86 22.02
N SER A 329 -27.83 10.90 22.61
CA SER A 329 -27.85 11.10 24.06
C SER A 329 -29.22 11.64 24.43
N ARG A 330 -30.10 10.77 24.94
CA ARG A 330 -31.31 11.20 25.65
C ARG A 330 -30.90 11.83 26.97
N GLU A 331 -31.20 13.11 27.14
CA GLU A 331 -31.17 13.77 28.44
C GLU A 331 -32.26 13.20 29.37
N PRO A 332 -32.02 13.13 30.69
CA PRO A 332 -33.05 12.77 31.65
C PRO A 332 -33.89 13.99 32.03
N SER A 333 -35.21 13.82 31.98
CA SER A 333 -36.19 14.79 32.46
C SER A 333 -36.04 15.03 33.96
N VAL A 334 -35.98 16.30 34.35
CA VAL A 334 -36.24 16.78 35.71
C VAL A 334 -37.73 17.03 35.87
#